data_AF-A0A5B0MQ28-F1
#
_entry.id   AF-A0A5B0MQ28-F1
#
_cell.length_a   1.000
_cell.length_b   1.000
_cell.length_c   1.000
_cell.angle_alpha   90.00
_cell.angle_beta   90.00
_cell.angle_gamma   90.00
#
_symmetry.space_group_name_H-M   'P 1'
#
loop_
_entity.id
_entity.type
_entity.pdbx_description
1 polymer ?
#
loop_
_entity_poly.entity_id
_entity_poly.type
_entity_poly.pdbx_seq_one_letter_code
_entity_poly.pdbx_strand_id
1 'polypeptide(L)'
;MKKTVINEVASSAKKAFDQLQSIDDQNKKTEGLERLKRALVERKEEILTANDLDVQAAEGLVKEGKLSESIVNRLNLRSSSDKFDSIVDGIEAVIKLEDPTGKIQSVTKLDEGLELYKVSCPIGVLLIIFEARPEVLVNIAALAVKSGAQRCILVLIYVVFFR
;
A
#
# COMPACT_ATOMS: atom_id res chain seq x y z
N MET A 1 -6.26 -2.55 -20.57
CA MET A 1 -6.87 -3.62 -19.75
C MET A 1 -8.31 -3.85 -20.20
N LYS A 2 -8.73 -5.11 -20.41
CA LYS A 2 -10.14 -5.43 -20.71
C LYS A 2 -11.01 -5.08 -19.51
N LYS A 3 -12.16 -4.43 -19.74
CA LYS A 3 -13.11 -3.93 -18.72
C LYS A 3 -13.47 -4.98 -17.65
N THR A 4 -13.49 -6.26 -18.04
CA THR A 4 -13.74 -7.42 -17.17
C THR A 4 -12.72 -7.58 -16.03
N VAL A 5 -11.42 -7.38 -16.30
CA VAL A 5 -10.35 -7.59 -15.31
C VAL A 5 -10.44 -6.55 -14.18
N ILE A 6 -10.80 -5.31 -14.51
CA ILE A 6 -10.94 -4.24 -13.50
C ILE A 6 -12.08 -4.57 -12.54
N ASN A 7 -13.21 -5.01 -13.07
CA ASN A 7 -14.38 -5.36 -12.26
C ASN A 7 -14.12 -6.56 -11.35
N GLU A 8 -13.37 -7.56 -11.82
CA GLU A 8 -12.97 -8.72 -11.01
C GLU A 8 -12.02 -8.34 -9.88
N VAL A 9 -11.02 -7.49 -10.17
CA VAL A 9 -10.09 -6.99 -9.14
C VAL A 9 -10.84 -6.15 -8.11
N ALA A 10 -11.75 -5.27 -8.54
CA ALA A 10 -12.58 -4.47 -7.64
C ALA A 10 -13.58 -5.31 -6.83
N SER A 11 -14.17 -6.35 -7.42
CA SER A 11 -15.08 -7.27 -6.70
C SER A 11 -14.33 -8.09 -5.67
N SER A 12 -13.16 -8.63 -6.04
CA SER A 12 -12.28 -9.35 -5.12
C SER A 12 -11.85 -8.43 -3.98
N ALA A 13 -11.56 -7.17 -4.30
CA ALA A 13 -11.26 -6.13 -3.33
C ALA A 13 -12.32 -5.94 -2.27
N LYS A 14 -13.57 -5.83 -2.73
CA LYS A 14 -14.70 -5.66 -1.85
C LYS A 14 -14.94 -6.91 -0.97
N LYS A 15 -14.72 -8.11 -1.51
CA LYS A 15 -14.85 -9.35 -0.71
C LYS A 15 -13.80 -9.45 0.39
N ALA A 16 -12.54 -9.14 0.09
CA ALA A 16 -11.49 -9.12 1.11
C ALA A 16 -11.76 -8.04 2.17
N PHE A 17 -12.29 -6.88 1.75
CA PHE A 17 -12.77 -5.83 2.65
C PHE A 17 -13.79 -6.37 3.66
N ASP A 18 -14.80 -7.11 3.19
CA ASP A 18 -15.87 -7.60 4.06
C ASP A 18 -15.35 -8.67 5.04
N GLN A 19 -14.40 -9.52 4.63
CA GLN A 19 -13.80 -10.55 5.49
C GLN A 19 -12.87 -9.99 6.55
N LEU A 20 -12.07 -8.99 6.21
CA LEU A 20 -11.11 -8.41 7.14
C LEU A 20 -11.77 -7.43 8.13
N GLN A 21 -12.99 -6.96 7.85
CA GLN A 21 -13.82 -6.19 8.79
C GLN A 21 -14.03 -6.90 10.13
N SER A 22 -14.07 -8.23 10.15
CA SER A 22 -14.33 -9.01 11.38
C SER A 22 -13.08 -9.25 12.23
N ILE A 23 -11.93 -8.69 11.86
CA ILE A 23 -10.68 -8.86 12.62
C ILE A 23 -10.49 -7.66 13.56
N ASP A 24 -11.05 -7.79 14.77
CA ASP A 24 -10.88 -6.76 15.83
C ASP A 24 -9.53 -6.86 16.55
N ASP A 25 -8.82 -7.99 16.43
CA ASP A 25 -7.54 -8.20 17.10
C ASP A 25 -6.41 -7.41 16.43
N GLN A 26 -5.96 -6.34 17.10
CA GLN A 26 -4.82 -5.54 16.66
C GLN A 26 -3.53 -6.35 16.56
N ASN A 27 -3.35 -7.39 17.37
CA ASN A 27 -2.13 -8.21 17.37
C ASN A 27 -1.99 -8.96 16.04
N LYS A 28 -3.09 -9.43 15.44
CA LYS A 28 -3.08 -10.09 14.13
C LYS A 28 -2.67 -9.15 12.99
N LYS A 29 -2.99 -7.85 13.11
CA LYS A 29 -2.65 -6.83 12.10
C LYS A 29 -1.16 -6.52 12.15
N THR A 30 -0.65 -6.32 13.36
CA THR A 30 0.79 -6.17 13.60
C THR A 30 1.55 -7.39 13.13
N GLU A 31 1.08 -8.61 13.45
CA GLU A 31 1.70 -9.86 13.00
C GLU A 31 1.72 -9.97 11.46
N GLY A 32 0.63 -9.58 10.78
CA GLY A 32 0.58 -9.57 9.32
C GLY A 32 1.62 -8.62 8.69
N LEU A 33 1.78 -7.43 9.26
CA LEU A 33 2.79 -6.45 8.82
C LEU A 33 4.21 -6.91 9.12
N GLU A 34 4.44 -7.58 10.26
CA GLU A 34 5.74 -8.17 10.59
C GLU A 34 6.11 -9.31 9.63
N ARG A 35 5.13 -10.15 9.27
CA ARG A 35 5.30 -11.20 8.25
C ARG A 35 5.61 -10.59 6.88
N LEU A 36 4.93 -9.51 6.50
CA LEU A 36 5.22 -8.76 5.27
C LEU A 36 6.66 -8.22 5.28
N LYS A 37 7.06 -7.57 6.37
CA LYS A 37 8.43 -7.05 6.55
C LYS A 37 9.46 -8.16 6.39
N ARG A 38 9.24 -9.30 7.06
CA ARG A 38 10.13 -10.46 6.98
C ARG A 38 10.23 -11.01 5.56
N ALA A 39 9.10 -11.20 4.89
CA ALA A 39 9.06 -11.70 3.52
C ALA A 39 9.80 -10.78 2.53
N LEU A 40 9.71 -9.46 2.70
CA LEU A 40 10.47 -8.51 1.89
C LEU A 40 11.97 -8.66 2.10
N VAL A 41 12.42 -8.75 3.35
CA VAL A 41 13.84 -8.91 3.68
C VAL A 41 14.38 -10.25 3.18
N GLU A 42 13.65 -11.34 3.39
CA GLU A 42 14.02 -12.69 2.90
C GLU A 42 14.11 -12.76 1.38
N ARG A 43 13.29 -11.98 0.67
CA ARG A 43 13.25 -11.92 -0.81
C ARG A 43 13.93 -10.69 -1.39
N LYS A 44 14.79 -10.01 -0.62
CA LYS A 44 15.47 -8.78 -1.05
C LYS A 44 16.14 -8.93 -2.41
N GLU A 45 16.97 -9.96 -2.58
CA GLU A 45 17.69 -10.17 -3.86
C GLU A 45 16.76 -10.51 -5.02
N GLU A 46 15.67 -11.23 -4.79
CA GLU A 46 14.67 -11.54 -5.82
C GLU A 46 13.97 -10.27 -6.30
N ILE A 47 13.58 -9.39 -5.37
CA ILE A 47 12.94 -8.10 -5.65
C ILE A 47 13.91 -7.17 -6.40
N LEU A 48 15.17 -7.10 -5.96
CA LEU A 48 16.19 -6.27 -6.62
C LEU A 48 16.47 -6.77 -8.04
N THR A 49 16.60 -8.09 -8.22
CA THR A 49 16.82 -8.69 -9.55
C THR A 49 15.65 -8.42 -10.49
N ALA A 50 14.41 -8.51 -10.00
CA ALA A 50 13.24 -8.14 -10.78
C ALA A 50 13.24 -6.66 -11.15
N ASN A 51 13.59 -5.77 -10.21
CA ASN A 51 13.70 -4.33 -10.47
C ASN A 51 14.80 -3.99 -11.48
N ASP A 52 15.91 -4.72 -11.48
CA ASP A 52 16.99 -4.52 -12.45
C ASP A 52 16.51 -4.77 -13.90
N LEU A 53 15.60 -5.74 -14.11
CA LEU A 53 14.96 -5.96 -15.42
C LEU A 53 14.06 -4.79 -15.83
N ASP A 54 13.31 -4.23 -14.87
CA ASP A 54 12.43 -3.08 -15.10
C ASP A 54 13.23 -1.83 -15.44
N VAL A 55 14.36 -1.62 -14.76
CA VAL A 55 15.31 -0.52 -15.02
C VAL A 55 15.92 -0.67 -16.42
N GLN A 56 16.37 -1.86 -16.82
CA GLN A 56 16.90 -2.11 -18.16
C GLN A 56 15.87 -1.81 -19.25
N ALA A 57 14.61 -2.22 -19.04
CA ALA A 57 13.52 -1.89 -19.96
C ALA A 57 13.29 -0.37 -20.04
N ALA A 58 13.32 0.32 -18.90
CA ALA A 58 13.16 1.77 -18.83
C ALA A 58 14.33 2.53 -19.49
N GLU A 59 15.57 2.06 -19.34
CA GLU A 59 16.75 2.61 -20.04
C GLU A 59 16.63 2.48 -21.56
N GLY A 60 16.06 1.37 -22.07
CA GLY A 60 15.73 1.22 -23.49
C GLY A 60 14.80 2.33 -23.97
N LEU A 61 13.79 2.68 -23.19
CA LEU A 61 12.84 3.75 -23.51
C LEU A 61 13.45 5.16 -23.40
N VAL A 62 14.43 5.36 -22.51
CA VAL A 62 15.22 6.61 -22.48
C VAL A 62 16.00 6.77 -23.78
N LYS A 63 16.64 5.70 -24.27
CA LYS A 63 17.37 5.72 -25.56
C LYS A 63 16.46 6.02 -26.74
N GLU A 64 15.20 5.60 -26.68
CA GLU A 64 14.17 5.92 -27.66
C GLU A 64 13.57 7.33 -27.51
N GLY A 65 14.01 8.11 -26.50
CA GLY A 65 13.50 9.46 -26.21
C GLY A 65 12.10 9.50 -25.62
N LYS A 66 11.55 8.35 -25.18
CA LYS A 66 10.20 8.22 -24.60
C LYS A 66 10.15 8.45 -23.10
N LEU A 67 11.31 8.44 -22.44
CA LEU A 67 11.44 8.52 -20.99
C LEU A 67 12.61 9.42 -20.59
N SER A 68 12.54 10.04 -19.41
CA SER A 68 13.64 10.81 -18.85
C SER A 68 14.49 9.98 -17.90
N GLU A 69 15.80 10.24 -17.85
CA GLU A 69 16.72 9.58 -16.91
C GLU A 69 16.31 9.76 -15.44
N SER A 70 15.62 10.86 -15.12
CA SER A 70 15.07 11.12 -13.78
C SER A 70 14.04 10.07 -13.34
N ILE A 71 13.20 9.59 -14.28
CA ILE A 71 12.19 8.55 -13.99
C ILE A 71 12.86 7.21 -13.73
N VAL A 72 13.91 6.86 -14.51
CA VAL A 72 14.70 5.64 -14.29
C VAL A 72 15.39 5.68 -12.93
N ASN A 73 15.98 6.82 -12.55
CA ASN A 73 16.62 6.99 -11.25
C ASN A 73 15.64 6.86 -10.08
N ARG A 74 14.36 7.20 -10.27
CA ARG A 74 13.33 6.97 -9.25
C ARG A 74 12.94 5.48 -9.18
N LEU A 75 12.80 4.81 -10.33
CA LEU A 75 12.48 3.38 -10.43
C LEU A 75 13.56 2.47 -9.84
N ASN A 76 14.83 2.85 -9.98
CA ASN A 76 15.96 2.02 -9.60
C ASN A 76 16.11 1.93 -8.07
N LEU A 77 15.89 0.74 -7.50
CA LEU A 77 16.03 0.45 -6.07
C LEU A 77 17.50 0.32 -5.64
N ARG A 78 18.43 0.00 -6.57
CA ARG A 78 19.88 -0.05 -6.32
C ARG A 78 20.56 1.32 -6.45
N SER A 79 19.86 2.36 -6.90
CA SER A 79 20.45 3.69 -7.10
C SER A 79 20.99 4.30 -5.80
N SER A 80 20.52 3.83 -4.65
CA SER A 80 21.06 4.11 -3.32
C SER A 80 20.85 2.87 -2.45
N SER A 81 21.84 2.56 -1.61
CA SER A 81 21.74 1.50 -0.58
C SER A 81 20.51 1.67 0.32
N ASP A 82 20.09 2.92 0.52
CA ASP A 82 19.12 3.29 1.54
C ASP A 82 17.68 3.13 1.06
N LYS A 83 17.45 2.98 -0.25
CA LYS A 83 16.08 2.88 -0.80
C LYS A 83 15.36 1.65 -0.31
N PHE A 84 16.00 0.48 -0.37
CA PHE A 84 15.37 -0.75 0.12
C PHE A 84 15.17 -0.70 1.63
N ASP A 85 16.16 -0.20 2.36
CA ASP A 85 16.09 -0.12 3.82
C ASP A 85 15.00 0.88 4.25
N SER A 86 14.80 1.98 3.52
CA SER A 86 13.70 2.93 3.74
C SER A 86 12.30 2.32 3.56
N ILE A 87 12.16 1.27 2.73
CA ILE A 87 10.91 0.52 2.60
C ILE A 87 10.65 -0.29 3.88
N VAL A 88 11.68 -0.96 4.38
CA VAL A 88 11.60 -1.76 5.61
C VAL A 88 11.32 -0.87 6.82
N ASP A 89 12.04 0.26 6.92
CA ASP A 89 11.86 1.25 7.97
C ASP A 89 10.48 1.90 7.93
N GLY A 90 9.97 2.16 6.72
CA GLY A 90 8.61 2.66 6.52
C GLY A 90 7.55 1.70 7.07
N ILE A 91 7.67 0.40 6.80
CA ILE A 91 6.77 -0.61 7.38
C ILE A 91 6.90 -0.65 8.91
N GLU A 92 8.13 -0.56 9.43
CA GLU A 92 8.36 -0.57 10.87
C GLU A 92 7.77 0.66 11.58
N ALA A 93 7.89 1.83 10.98
CA ALA A 93 7.23 3.05 11.46
C ALA A 93 5.71 2.85 11.50
N VAL A 94 5.13 2.26 10.46
CA VAL A 94 3.69 1.97 10.38
C VAL A 94 3.25 0.96 11.44
N ILE A 95 4.03 -0.09 11.71
CA ILE A 95 3.75 -1.06 12.77
C ILE A 95 3.61 -0.37 14.13
N LYS A 96 4.44 0.64 14.40
CA LYS A 96 4.47 1.39 15.68
C LYS A 96 3.33 2.40 15.82
N LEU A 97 2.60 2.73 14.76
CA LEU A 97 1.47 3.67 14.85
C LEU A 97 0.33 3.08 15.69
N GLU A 98 -0.41 3.95 16.36
CA GLU A 98 -1.69 3.56 16.97
C GLU A 98 -2.74 3.32 15.88
N ASP A 99 -3.67 2.39 16.14
CA ASP A 99 -4.82 2.20 15.25
C ASP A 99 -5.71 3.46 15.27
N PRO A 100 -5.96 4.09 14.11
CA PRO A 100 -6.80 5.28 14.05
C PRO A 100 -8.30 4.94 14.03
N THR A 101 -8.72 3.67 13.97
CA THR A 101 -10.12 3.27 13.86
C THR A 101 -10.81 3.02 15.20
N GLY A 102 -12.13 3.22 15.25
CA GLY A 102 -12.93 3.04 16.46
C GLY A 102 -12.74 4.12 17.53
N LYS A 103 -11.99 5.18 17.23
CA LYS A 103 -11.74 6.30 18.15
C LYS A 103 -12.93 7.26 18.15
N ILE A 104 -13.51 7.50 19.32
CA ILE A 104 -14.55 8.51 19.52
C ILE A 104 -13.89 9.88 19.43
N GLN A 105 -14.29 10.67 18.45
CA GLN A 105 -13.79 12.03 18.21
C GLN A 105 -14.61 13.07 18.96
N SER A 106 -15.91 12.87 19.10
CA SER A 106 -16.80 13.77 19.85
C SER A 106 -18.06 13.04 20.30
N VAL A 107 -18.57 13.46 21.46
CA VAL A 107 -19.88 13.04 21.97
C VAL A 107 -20.71 14.29 22.18
N THR A 108 -21.95 14.30 21.72
CA THR A 108 -22.87 15.41 21.88
C THR A 108 -24.20 14.89 22.40
N LYS A 109 -24.60 15.29 23.60
CA LYS A 109 -25.94 15.02 24.11
C LYS A 109 -26.92 15.93 23.39
N LEU A 110 -27.85 15.34 22.65
CA LEU A 110 -28.88 16.08 21.92
C LEU A 110 -30.14 16.25 22.78
N ASP A 111 -30.49 15.24 23.56
CA ASP A 111 -31.64 15.24 24.48
C ASP A 111 -31.49 14.17 25.59
N GLU A 112 -32.47 14.04 26.47
CA GLU A 112 -32.54 12.94 27.43
C GLU A 112 -32.64 11.58 26.72
N GLY A 113 -31.62 10.73 26.93
CA GLY A 113 -31.51 9.43 26.27
C GLY A 113 -31.00 9.47 24.82
N LEU A 114 -30.63 10.65 24.29
CA LEU A 114 -30.12 10.80 22.93
C LEU A 114 -28.71 11.40 22.92
N GLU A 115 -27.74 10.56 22.57
CA GLU A 115 -26.33 10.93 22.45
C GLU A 115 -25.82 10.65 21.03
N LEU A 116 -25.18 11.64 20.43
CA LEU A 116 -24.53 11.55 19.14
C LEU A 116 -23.04 11.28 19.33
N TYR A 117 -22.55 10.22 18.69
CA TYR A 117 -21.15 9.83 18.70
C TYR A 117 -20.54 10.02 17.32
N LYS A 118 -19.44 10.76 17.24
CA LYS A 118 -18.59 10.81 16.05
C LYS A 118 -17.44 9.83 16.26
N VAL A 119 -17.40 8.76 15.48
CA VAL A 119 -16.40 7.69 15.60
C VAL A 119 -15.61 7.55 14.31
N SER A 120 -14.31 7.32 14.39
CA SER A 120 -13.49 7.05 13.21
C SER A 120 -13.81 5.67 12.62
N CYS A 121 -14.06 5.63 11.31
CA CYS A 121 -14.35 4.41 10.57
C CYS A 121 -13.46 4.29 9.31
N PRO A 122 -13.22 3.06 8.82
CA PRO A 122 -12.49 2.84 7.58
C PRO A 122 -13.18 3.47 6.37
N ILE A 123 -12.39 4.04 5.45
CA ILE A 123 -12.91 4.72 4.25
C ILE A 123 -13.53 3.73 3.25
N GLY A 124 -12.98 2.52 3.10
CA GLY A 124 -13.39 1.66 1.98
C GLY A 124 -12.25 0.85 1.38
N VAL A 125 -12.41 0.61 0.08
CA VAL A 125 -11.36 0.14 -0.84
C VAL A 125 -10.66 1.36 -1.42
N LEU A 126 -9.32 1.33 -1.50
CA LEU A 126 -8.51 2.38 -2.11
C LEU A 126 -7.96 1.93 -3.47
N LEU A 127 -8.06 2.83 -4.47
CA LEU A 127 -7.38 2.74 -5.75
C LEU A 127 -6.16 3.66 -5.69
N ILE A 128 -4.96 3.11 -5.86
CA ILE A 128 -3.70 3.86 -5.72
C ILE A 128 -2.96 3.81 -7.05
N ILE A 129 -2.81 4.97 -7.69
CA ILE A 129 -2.11 5.13 -8.96
C ILE A 129 -0.87 5.99 -8.70
N PHE A 130 0.31 5.50 -9.05
CA PHE A 130 1.57 6.19 -8.85
C PHE A 130 2.54 5.89 -10.00
N GLU A 131 3.57 6.71 -10.16
CA GLU A 131 4.53 6.60 -11.25
C GLU A 131 5.95 6.42 -10.72
N ALA A 132 6.61 5.35 -11.18
CA ALA A 132 8.04 5.07 -11.04
C ALA A 132 8.61 5.25 -9.61
N ARG A 133 7.85 4.87 -8.58
CA ARG A 133 8.26 4.90 -7.17
C ARG A 133 7.92 3.60 -6.46
N PRO A 134 8.66 2.51 -6.73
CA PRO A 134 8.42 1.21 -6.10
C PRO A 134 8.51 1.27 -4.56
N GLU A 135 9.30 2.19 -4.00
CA GLU A 135 9.46 2.38 -2.57
C GLU A 135 8.18 2.86 -1.87
N VAL A 136 7.38 3.66 -2.56
CA VAL A 136 6.14 4.25 -2.00
C VAL A 136 5.02 3.22 -1.96
N LEU A 137 5.00 2.27 -2.90
CA LEU A 137 3.97 1.23 -3.01
C LEU A 137 3.80 0.44 -1.72
N VAL A 138 4.91 -0.07 -1.18
CA VAL A 138 4.90 -0.95 0.00
C VAL A 138 4.46 -0.16 1.23
N ASN A 139 4.91 1.08 1.38
CA ASN A 139 4.53 1.95 2.49
C ASN A 139 3.04 2.31 2.46
N ILE A 140 2.49 2.62 1.30
CA ILE A 140 1.05 2.86 1.17
C ILE A 140 0.25 1.58 1.47
N ALA A 141 0.71 0.42 0.98
CA ALA A 141 0.06 -0.85 1.29
C ALA A 141 0.08 -1.15 2.80
N ALA A 142 1.21 -0.92 3.47
CA ALA A 142 1.33 -1.07 4.92
C ALA A 142 0.41 -0.10 5.68
N LEU A 143 0.37 1.17 5.29
CA LEU A 143 -0.52 2.18 5.87
C LEU A 143 -2.00 1.81 5.68
N ALA A 144 -2.37 1.29 4.50
CA ALA A 144 -3.71 0.79 4.26
C ALA A 144 -4.04 -0.32 5.26
N VAL A 145 -3.18 -1.34 5.41
CA VAL A 145 -3.38 -2.43 6.37
C VAL A 145 -3.49 -1.92 7.82
N LYS A 146 -2.65 -0.96 8.23
CA LYS A 146 -2.57 -0.46 9.62
C LYS A 146 -3.71 0.48 10.01
N SER A 147 -4.06 1.45 9.16
CA SER A 147 -4.98 2.56 9.47
C SER A 147 -6.45 2.13 9.63
N GLY A 148 -6.69 0.84 9.83
CA GLY A 148 -7.99 0.22 9.75
C GLY A 148 -8.69 0.37 8.41
N ALA A 149 -8.00 0.88 7.38
CA ALA A 149 -8.23 0.48 6.00
C ALA A 149 -7.79 -0.99 5.77
N GLN A 150 -8.11 -1.89 6.73
CA GLN A 150 -7.96 -3.35 6.81
C GLN A 150 -8.68 -4.06 5.65
N ARG A 151 -8.81 -3.41 4.51
CA ARG A 151 -10.01 -3.37 3.70
C ARG A 151 -9.72 -2.80 2.31
N CYS A 152 -8.46 -2.46 2.04
CA CYS A 152 -8.00 -2.22 0.69
C CYS A 152 -7.40 -3.52 0.14
N ILE A 153 -8.05 -4.11 -0.87
CA ILE A 153 -7.22 -4.62 -1.97
C ILE A 153 -6.83 -3.39 -2.76
N LEU A 154 -5.52 -3.32 -2.96
CA LEU A 154 -4.86 -2.46 -3.88
C LEU A 154 -5.41 -2.74 -5.28
N VAL A 155 -6.44 -2.00 -5.70
CA VAL A 155 -6.88 -2.06 -7.10
C VAL A 155 -5.87 -1.23 -7.89
N LEU A 156 -5.18 -1.90 -8.80
CA LEU A 156 -4.22 -1.41 -9.77
C LEU A 156 -3.03 -0.61 -9.23
N ILE A 157 -1.93 -1.33 -9.02
CA ILE A 157 -0.62 -0.84 -9.44
C ILE A 157 -0.71 -0.61 -10.95
N TYR A 158 -1.01 0.61 -11.36
CA TYR A 158 -0.54 1.07 -12.66
C TYR A 158 0.90 1.55 -12.43
N VAL A 159 1.84 0.61 -12.35
CA VAL A 159 3.14 0.94 -12.95
C VAL A 159 2.75 1.15 -14.40
N VAL A 160 2.87 2.38 -14.89
CA VAL A 160 2.96 2.58 -16.33
C VAL A 160 4.20 1.80 -16.75
N PHE A 161 4.04 0.50 -16.98
CA PHE A 161 4.90 -0.24 -17.87
C PHE A 161 4.52 0.32 -19.22
N PHE A 162 5.31 1.32 -19.61
CA PHE A 162 5.28 2.01 -20.89
C PHE A 162 5.04 0.99 -22.01
N ARG A 163 3.78 0.84 -22.39
CA ARG A 163 3.29 0.14 -23.56
C ARG A 163 2.34 1.08 -24.27
#